data_AF-A0A1D3D7G3-F1
#
_entry.id   AF-A0A1D3D7G3-F1
#
_cell.length_a   1.000
_cell.length_b   1.000
_cell.length_c   1.000
_cell.angle_alpha   90.00
_cell.angle_beta   90.00
_cell.angle_gamma   90.00
#
_symmetry.space_group_name_H-M   'P 1'
#
loop_
_entity.id
_entity.type
_entity.pdbx_description
1 polymer ?
#
loop_
_entity_poly.entity_id
_entity_poly.type
_entity_poly.pdbx_seq_one_letter_code
_entity_poly.pdbx_strand_id
1 'polypeptide(L)'
;MRYACFGEMHKRYQYEKRLIPLYQKRAELLSCPPKQAAAEAAAVAAAVAAGAPAVSDLAAEAPEDAGDTASVATPGLPGFWLAVLERDSRIRATLKDGDRAALLYCQDIRAEKRLRREEGFKLFFFFSENPFFSNQVLSKEFLMRPEGDDLVVSKTIGTDIQWKEGMDLTKSIRISKQRNIRTKEVRVLQTISEEKSFFRFFDFTEVPSPKAMKIMGEDDTRELFKRLSAEYDIAMILRDLIIPRAVNIYLGIEAGESASEESSEED
;
A
#
# COMPACT_ATOMS: atom_id res chain seq x y z
N MET A 1 0.92 -8.65 22.85
CA MET A 1 1.92 -8.81 21.77
C MET A 1 3.02 -7.80 22.03
N ARG A 2 4.20 -8.25 22.41
CA ARG A 2 5.31 -7.43 22.95
C ARG A 2 6.22 -6.96 21.82
N TYR A 3 6.60 -5.68 21.77
CA TYR A 3 7.47 -5.14 20.73
C TYR A 3 8.56 -4.21 21.27
N ALA A 4 9.82 -4.58 21.00
CA ALA A 4 11.11 -3.86 21.04
C ALA A 4 11.48 -2.98 22.28
N CYS A 5 12.74 -3.09 22.71
CA CYS A 5 13.33 -2.35 23.84
C CYS A 5 13.62 -0.87 23.53
N PHE A 6 13.33 0.01 24.50
CA PHE A 6 13.37 1.48 24.38
C PHE A 6 14.73 2.07 23.95
N GLY A 7 15.85 1.45 24.34
CA GLY A 7 17.20 1.99 24.11
C GLY A 7 17.71 1.87 22.67
N GLU A 8 17.40 0.76 22.00
CA GLU A 8 17.83 0.52 20.61
C GLU A 8 17.06 1.41 19.62
N MET A 9 15.80 1.71 19.95
CA MET A 9 14.92 2.59 19.16
C MET A 9 15.48 4.01 18.99
N HIS A 10 16.21 4.57 19.97
CA HIS A 10 16.71 5.94 19.88
C HIS A 10 17.83 6.08 18.84
N LYS A 11 18.78 5.13 18.81
CA LYS A 11 19.87 5.12 17.82
C LYS A 11 19.32 4.94 16.41
N ARG A 12 18.38 4.01 16.25
CA ARG A 12 17.68 3.75 14.99
C ARG A 12 16.98 5.00 14.46
N TYR A 13 16.29 5.74 15.32
CA TYR A 13 15.62 6.97 14.95
C TYR A 13 16.57 8.06 14.43
N GLN A 14 17.75 8.24 15.06
CA GLN A 14 18.73 9.20 14.58
C GLN A 14 19.27 8.83 13.19
N TYR A 15 19.38 7.54 12.91
CA TYR A 15 19.77 7.04 11.60
C TYR A 15 18.66 7.28 10.56
N GLU A 16 17.42 6.93 10.88
CA GLU A 16 16.26 7.14 10.01
C GLU A 16 16.10 8.61 9.58
N LYS A 17 16.33 9.56 10.50
CA LYS A 17 16.35 10.99 10.19
C LYS A 17 17.35 11.38 9.10
N ARG A 18 18.53 10.74 9.08
CA ARG A 18 19.57 11.00 8.07
C ARG A 18 19.22 10.39 6.71
N LEU A 19 18.33 9.40 6.67
CA LEU A 19 17.86 8.79 5.42
C LEU A 19 16.74 9.57 4.75
N ILE A 20 16.01 10.42 5.48
CA ILE A 20 14.88 11.21 4.93
C ILE A 20 15.26 11.96 3.64
N PRO A 21 16.39 12.70 3.55
CA PRO A 21 16.76 13.39 2.32
C PRO A 21 17.03 12.43 1.14
N LEU A 22 17.50 11.21 1.42
CA LEU A 22 17.73 10.18 0.40
C LEU A 22 16.40 9.64 -0.14
N TYR A 23 15.41 9.43 0.74
CA TYR A 23 14.07 9.02 0.33
C TYR A 23 13.36 10.09 -0.48
N GLN A 24 13.52 11.37 -0.10
CA GLN A 24 13.00 12.50 -0.89
C GLN A 24 13.63 12.53 -2.28
N LYS A 25 14.96 12.39 -2.37
CA LYS A 25 15.66 12.33 -3.65
C LYS A 25 15.22 11.14 -4.51
N ARG A 26 14.97 9.96 -3.90
CA ARG A 26 14.37 8.82 -4.61
C ARG A 26 13.01 9.20 -5.19
N ALA A 27 12.13 9.80 -4.40
CA ALA A 27 10.80 10.20 -4.85
C ALA A 27 10.88 11.21 -6.02
N GLU A 28 11.78 12.18 -5.94
CA GLU A 28 12.05 13.12 -7.04
C GLU A 28 12.47 12.39 -8.33
N LEU A 29 13.41 11.43 -8.23
CA LEU A 29 13.86 10.64 -9.36
C LEU A 29 12.75 9.76 -9.95
N LEU A 30 11.86 9.20 -9.11
CA LEU A 30 10.73 8.39 -9.59
C LEU A 30 9.65 9.25 -10.28
N SER A 31 9.47 10.50 -9.84
CA SER A 31 8.49 11.43 -10.39
C SER A 31 8.91 12.07 -11.73
N CYS A 32 10.21 12.06 -12.06
CA CYS A 32 10.73 12.63 -13.30
C CYS A 32 11.02 11.52 -14.32
N PRO A 33 10.59 11.62 -15.59
CA PRO A 33 11.02 10.68 -16.63
C PRO A 33 12.56 10.69 -16.77
N PRO A 34 13.18 9.57 -17.21
CA PRO A 34 14.64 9.49 -17.36
C PRO A 34 15.17 10.63 -18.23
N LYS A 35 16.34 11.20 -17.91
CA LYS A 35 16.91 12.34 -18.65
C LYS A 35 16.98 12.13 -20.17
N GLN A 36 17.18 10.89 -20.63
CA GLN A 36 17.17 10.53 -22.05
C GLN A 36 15.75 10.59 -22.64
N ALA A 37 14.76 9.96 -21.99
CA ALA A 37 13.36 10.04 -22.40
C ALA A 37 12.80 11.47 -22.35
N ALA A 38 13.23 12.29 -21.38
CA ALA A 38 12.87 13.70 -21.30
C ALA A 38 13.50 14.52 -22.44
N ALA A 39 14.75 14.23 -22.83
CA ALA A 39 15.42 14.86 -23.96
C ALA A 39 14.81 14.45 -25.29
N GLU A 40 14.45 13.18 -25.45
CA GLU A 40 13.76 12.64 -26.63
C GLU A 40 12.34 13.21 -26.75
N ALA A 41 11.56 13.22 -25.66
CA ALA A 41 10.23 13.84 -25.65
C ALA A 41 10.29 15.35 -25.94
N ALA A 42 11.30 16.06 -25.41
CA ALA A 42 11.52 17.47 -25.72
C ALA A 42 11.92 17.68 -27.19
N ALA A 43 12.75 16.79 -27.75
CA ALA A 43 13.13 16.84 -29.17
C ALA A 43 11.94 16.54 -30.09
N VAL A 44 11.09 15.57 -29.74
CA VAL A 44 9.84 15.27 -30.45
C VAL A 44 8.87 16.45 -30.38
N ALA A 45 8.67 17.03 -29.20
CA ALA A 45 7.83 18.22 -29.03
C ALA A 45 8.36 19.43 -29.81
N ALA A 46 9.68 19.64 -29.84
CA ALA A 46 10.31 20.68 -30.64
C ALA A 46 10.17 20.44 -32.15
N ALA A 47 10.30 19.18 -32.61
CA ALA A 47 10.11 18.81 -34.01
C ALA A 47 8.64 19.02 -34.46
N VAL A 48 7.67 18.68 -33.61
CA VAL A 48 6.24 18.91 -33.84
C VAL A 48 5.92 20.41 -33.87
N ALA A 49 6.47 21.19 -32.93
CA ALA A 49 6.32 22.65 -32.91
C ALA A 49 6.97 23.34 -34.14
N ALA A 50 8.00 22.73 -34.72
CA ALA A 50 8.66 23.20 -35.94
C ALA A 50 7.97 22.74 -37.25
N GLY A 51 6.82 22.06 -37.17
CA GLY A 51 6.00 21.70 -38.33
C GLY A 51 6.44 20.42 -39.05
N ALA A 52 7.25 19.56 -38.42
CA ALA A 52 7.52 18.23 -38.95
C ALA A 52 6.26 17.35 -38.85
N PRO A 53 5.93 16.54 -39.88
CA PRO A 53 4.85 15.57 -39.76
C PRO A 53 5.21 14.58 -38.64
N ALA A 54 4.23 14.25 -37.79
CA ALA A 54 4.37 13.22 -36.78
C ALA A 54 4.74 11.90 -37.48
N VAL A 55 6.03 11.54 -37.46
CA VAL A 55 6.51 10.30 -38.08
C VAL A 55 6.16 9.14 -37.18
N SER A 56 5.07 8.44 -37.53
CA SER A 56 4.64 7.16 -36.94
C SER A 56 5.48 5.96 -37.39
N ASP A 57 6.50 6.15 -38.24
CA ASP A 57 7.08 5.02 -38.98
C ASP A 57 8.57 4.82 -38.65
N LEU A 58 8.85 4.31 -37.46
CA LEU A 58 10.06 3.51 -37.17
C LEU A 58 9.67 2.38 -36.20
N ALA A 59 8.87 1.44 -36.72
CA ALA A 59 8.64 0.16 -36.09
C ALA A 59 9.90 -0.71 -36.23
N ALA A 60 10.76 -0.67 -35.21
CA ALA A 60 11.56 -1.83 -34.84
C ALA A 60 10.71 -2.65 -33.86
N GLU A 61 10.54 -3.94 -34.14
CA GLU A 61 9.66 -4.89 -33.43
C GLU A 61 9.78 -4.78 -31.90
N ALA A 62 8.83 -4.07 -31.28
CA ALA A 62 8.51 -4.12 -29.87
C ALA A 62 7.21 -4.95 -29.73
N PRO A 63 7.05 -5.76 -28.68
CA PRO A 63 5.90 -6.64 -28.55
C PRO A 63 4.61 -5.82 -28.52
N GLU A 64 3.65 -6.22 -29.35
CA GLU A 64 2.30 -5.67 -29.44
C GLU A 64 1.52 -5.97 -28.14
N ASP A 65 1.67 -5.10 -27.14
CA ASP A 65 0.63 -4.83 -26.14
C ASP A 65 0.87 -3.45 -25.51
N ALA A 66 0.70 -2.42 -26.33
CA ALA A 66 0.63 -1.03 -25.88
C ALA A 66 -0.81 -0.52 -26.04
N GLY A 67 -1.76 -1.26 -25.47
CA GLY A 67 -3.10 -0.74 -25.17
C GLY A 67 -3.05 0.01 -23.84
N ASP A 68 -3.39 1.30 -23.86
CA ASP A 68 -3.44 2.22 -22.73
C ASP A 68 -2.15 2.31 -21.91
N THR A 69 -1.32 3.31 -22.22
CA THR A 69 -0.38 3.85 -21.22
C THR A 69 -1.19 4.50 -20.11
N ALA A 70 -1.71 3.67 -19.18
CA ALA A 70 -2.19 4.12 -17.90
C ALA A 70 -1.13 5.06 -17.33
N SER A 71 -1.53 6.27 -16.93
CA SER A 71 -0.64 7.27 -16.35
C SER A 71 -0.02 6.69 -15.06
N VAL A 72 1.11 5.99 -15.19
CA VAL A 72 1.81 5.38 -14.06
C VAL A 72 2.44 6.49 -13.23
N ALA A 73 2.21 6.45 -11.91
CA ALA A 73 2.60 7.51 -10.98
C ALA A 73 4.10 7.73 -10.83
N THR A 74 4.92 6.81 -11.33
CA THR A 74 6.38 6.80 -11.24
C THR A 74 6.98 6.78 -12.65
N PRO A 75 6.86 7.86 -13.45
CA PRO A 75 7.31 7.87 -14.84
C PRO A 75 8.82 7.67 -15.00
N GLY A 76 9.62 7.97 -13.96
CA GLY A 76 11.05 7.68 -13.94
C GLY A 76 11.37 6.18 -13.91
N LEU A 77 10.47 5.40 -13.32
CA LEU A 77 10.57 3.94 -13.23
C LEU A 77 9.16 3.35 -13.04
N PRO A 78 8.42 3.10 -14.13
CA PRO A 78 7.01 2.73 -14.05
C PRO A 78 6.75 1.52 -13.16
N GLY A 79 5.74 1.64 -12.28
CA GLY A 79 5.27 0.56 -11.42
C GLY A 79 6.20 0.25 -10.24
N PHE A 80 7.15 1.14 -9.95
CA PHE A 80 8.18 0.92 -8.92
C PHE A 80 7.64 0.35 -7.62
N TRP A 81 6.66 1.03 -7.00
CA TRP A 81 6.15 0.62 -5.69
C TRP A 81 5.38 -0.68 -5.72
N LEU A 82 4.55 -0.91 -6.75
CA LEU A 82 3.87 -2.19 -6.92
C LEU A 82 4.88 -3.33 -7.03
N ALA A 83 5.88 -3.18 -7.91
CA ALA A 83 6.91 -4.19 -8.12
C ALA A 83 7.70 -4.48 -6.84
N VAL A 84 8.00 -3.46 -6.02
CA VAL A 84 8.67 -3.64 -4.73
C VAL A 84 7.77 -4.36 -3.72
N LEU A 85 6.51 -3.97 -3.61
CA LEU A 85 5.55 -4.56 -2.67
C LEU A 85 5.28 -6.04 -2.99
N GLU A 86 5.26 -6.43 -4.26
CA GLU A 86 5.04 -7.82 -4.69
C GLU A 86 6.22 -8.76 -4.37
N ARG A 87 7.38 -8.23 -3.98
CA ARG A 87 8.54 -9.04 -3.59
C ARG A 87 8.43 -9.63 -2.19
N ASP A 88 7.65 -9.02 -1.28
CA ASP A 88 7.38 -9.63 0.03
C ASP A 88 6.14 -10.52 -0.06
N SER A 89 6.27 -11.78 0.38
CA SER A 89 5.21 -12.78 0.27
C SER A 89 3.96 -12.44 1.09
N ARG A 90 4.11 -11.80 2.26
CA ARG A 90 2.98 -11.42 3.12
C ARG A 90 2.21 -10.26 2.52
N ILE A 91 2.91 -9.26 1.98
CA ILE A 91 2.26 -8.15 1.27
C ILE A 91 1.58 -8.69 0.00
N ARG A 92 2.29 -9.47 -0.82
CA ARG A 92 1.75 -10.07 -2.04
C ARG A 92 0.48 -10.88 -1.80
N ALA A 93 0.40 -11.62 -0.69
CA ALA A 93 -0.78 -12.41 -0.33
C ALA A 93 -2.04 -11.56 -0.05
N THR A 94 -1.89 -10.27 0.22
CA THR A 94 -3.01 -9.34 0.43
C THR A 94 -3.50 -8.67 -0.85
N LEU A 95 -2.71 -8.71 -1.93
CA LEU A 95 -2.97 -7.98 -3.18
C LEU A 95 -3.90 -8.76 -4.12
N LYS A 96 -5.04 -8.17 -4.45
CA LYS A 96 -5.90 -8.54 -5.58
C LYS A 96 -5.59 -7.71 -6.83
N ASP A 97 -6.17 -8.10 -7.96
CA ASP A 97 -5.90 -7.43 -9.25
C ASP A 97 -6.36 -5.96 -9.26
N GLY A 98 -7.50 -5.66 -8.65
CA GLY A 98 -7.94 -4.28 -8.43
C GLY A 98 -6.95 -3.49 -7.56
N ASP A 99 -6.36 -4.15 -6.55
CA ASP A 99 -5.37 -3.50 -5.69
C ASP A 99 -4.08 -3.18 -6.46
N ARG A 100 -3.62 -4.12 -7.30
CA ARG A 100 -2.46 -3.92 -8.19
C ARG A 100 -2.68 -2.73 -9.12
N ALA A 101 -3.85 -2.66 -9.75
CA ALA A 101 -4.20 -1.57 -10.65
C ALA A 101 -4.21 -0.21 -9.94
N ALA A 102 -4.72 -0.14 -8.70
CA ALA A 102 -4.67 1.08 -7.90
C ALA A 102 -3.24 1.44 -7.46
N LEU A 103 -2.40 0.45 -7.13
CA LEU A 103 -1.01 0.67 -6.71
C LEU A 103 -0.08 1.13 -7.84
N LEU A 104 -0.46 0.98 -9.11
CA LEU A 104 0.24 1.63 -10.24
C LEU A 104 0.23 3.17 -10.13
N TYR A 105 -0.75 3.72 -9.41
CA TYR A 105 -0.86 5.15 -9.13
C TYR A 105 -0.13 5.57 -7.84
N CYS A 106 0.60 4.66 -7.18
CA CYS A 106 1.40 4.99 -6.00
C CYS A 106 2.71 5.68 -6.41
N GLN A 107 2.90 6.91 -5.93
CA GLN A 107 4.08 7.76 -6.18
C GLN A 107 5.20 7.50 -5.18
N ASP A 108 4.86 7.40 -3.89
CA ASP A 108 5.83 7.29 -2.81
C ASP A 108 5.22 6.62 -1.59
N ILE A 109 6.05 5.93 -0.81
CA ILE A 109 5.69 5.36 0.50
C ILE A 109 6.70 5.85 1.53
N ARG A 110 6.18 6.43 2.61
CA ARG A 110 6.98 7.01 3.70
C ARG A 110 6.55 6.47 5.05
N ALA A 111 7.51 6.47 5.98
CA ALA A 111 7.27 6.19 7.38
C ALA A 111 7.77 7.37 8.21
N GLU A 112 6.97 7.78 9.19
CA GLU A 112 7.36 8.77 10.19
C GLU A 112 7.16 8.23 11.59
N LYS A 113 8.18 8.37 12.43
CA LYS A 113 8.04 8.08 13.87
C LYS A 113 7.22 9.19 14.53
N ARG A 114 6.30 8.81 15.43
CA ARG A 114 5.63 9.78 16.30
C ARG A 114 6.51 10.10 17.51
N LEU A 115 6.68 11.39 17.79
CA LEU A 115 7.60 11.91 18.83
C LEU A 115 6.86 12.66 19.94
N ARG A 116 5.62 12.29 20.24
CA ARG A 116 4.79 12.95 21.26
C ARG A 116 4.48 11.99 22.41
N ARG A 117 3.50 12.33 23.28
CA ARG A 117 3.14 11.55 24.49
C ARG A 117 2.80 10.06 24.25
N GLU A 118 2.54 9.67 23.02
CA GLU A 118 2.22 8.29 22.61
C GLU A 118 3.32 7.82 21.65
N GLU A 119 3.94 6.69 21.93
CA GLU A 119 4.90 6.04 21.02
C GLU A 119 4.14 5.47 19.81
N GLY A 120 4.83 5.32 18.69
CA GLY A 120 4.22 4.80 17.48
C GLY A 120 4.86 5.34 16.21
N PHE A 121 4.23 5.01 15.10
CA PHE A 121 4.67 5.46 13.78
C PHE A 121 3.49 5.53 12.82
N LYS A 122 3.68 6.26 11.73
CA LYS A 122 2.69 6.47 10.70
C LYS A 122 3.29 6.17 9.34
N LEU A 123 2.56 5.39 8.55
CA LEU A 123 2.85 5.14 7.15
C LEU A 123 2.01 6.08 6.30
N PHE A 124 2.60 6.57 5.22
CA PHE A 124 1.96 7.42 4.23
C PHE A 124 2.18 6.83 2.84
N PHE A 125 1.11 6.73 2.07
CA PHE A 125 1.10 6.29 0.69
C PHE A 125 0.58 7.44 -0.14
N PHE A 126 1.45 7.98 -0.99
CA PHE A 126 1.15 9.10 -1.87
C PHE A 126 0.67 8.53 -3.20
N PHE A 127 -0.48 9.00 -3.67
CA PHE A 127 -1.10 8.59 -4.92
C PHE A 127 -1.26 9.79 -5.85
N SER A 128 -1.01 9.59 -7.14
CA SER A 128 -1.47 10.52 -8.16
C SER A 128 -3.00 10.46 -8.29
N GLU A 129 -3.57 11.40 -9.05
CA GLU A 129 -4.95 11.24 -9.51
C GLU A 129 -5.11 9.87 -10.19
N ASN A 130 -6.19 9.17 -9.82
CA ASN A 130 -6.43 7.78 -10.21
C ASN A 130 -7.95 7.51 -10.30
N PRO A 131 -8.39 6.43 -10.97
CA PRO A 131 -9.81 6.14 -11.16
C PRO A 131 -10.49 5.51 -9.93
N PHE A 132 -9.77 5.16 -8.88
CA PHE A 132 -10.32 4.38 -7.76
C PHE A 132 -10.83 5.23 -6.61
N PHE A 133 -10.07 6.25 -6.21
CA PHE A 133 -10.42 7.13 -5.08
C PHE A 133 -9.88 8.55 -5.27
N SER A 134 -10.43 9.52 -4.54
CA SER A 134 -10.00 10.93 -4.62
C SER A 134 -8.85 11.30 -3.67
N ASN A 135 -8.52 10.43 -2.70
CA ASN A 135 -7.43 10.70 -1.77
C ASN A 135 -6.08 10.77 -2.50
N GLN A 136 -5.32 11.84 -2.26
CA GLN A 136 -3.92 11.93 -2.69
C GLN A 136 -2.96 11.25 -1.72
N VAL A 137 -3.36 11.11 -0.45
CA VAL A 137 -2.56 10.46 0.59
C VAL A 137 -3.45 9.55 1.41
N LEU A 138 -3.08 8.26 1.46
CA LEU A 138 -3.62 7.31 2.42
C LEU A 138 -2.59 7.12 3.53
N SER A 139 -3.04 7.09 4.78
CA SER A 139 -2.16 6.92 5.92
C SER A 139 -2.66 5.85 6.87
N LYS A 140 -1.73 5.13 7.51
CA LYS A 140 -2.02 4.18 8.59
C LYS A 140 -1.08 4.47 9.74
N GLU A 141 -1.67 4.79 10.89
CA GLU A 141 -0.98 5.16 12.11
C GLU A 141 -1.14 4.04 13.13
N PHE A 142 -0.04 3.61 13.73
CA PHE A 142 -0.02 2.65 14.82
C PHE A 142 0.34 3.40 16.10
N LEU A 143 -0.63 3.49 17.01
CA LEU A 143 -0.40 4.04 18.33
C LEU A 143 -0.02 2.92 19.28
N MET A 144 1.06 3.12 20.01
CA MET A 144 1.65 2.15 20.90
C MET A 144 1.73 2.74 22.31
N ARG A 145 1.55 1.87 23.29
CA ARG A 145 1.67 2.20 24.71
C ARG A 145 2.71 1.29 25.37
N PRO A 146 3.45 1.78 26.38
CA PRO A 146 4.29 0.92 27.19
C PRO A 146 3.47 -0.13 27.96
N GLU A 147 3.94 -1.37 27.97
CA GLU A 147 3.45 -2.45 28.81
C GLU A 147 4.66 -3.22 29.36
N GLY A 148 5.12 -2.82 30.55
CA GLY A 148 6.42 -3.25 31.07
C GLY A 148 7.56 -2.59 30.29
N ASP A 149 8.53 -3.40 29.86
CA ASP A 149 9.68 -2.96 29.06
C ASP A 149 9.40 -2.96 27.55
N ASP A 150 8.21 -3.41 27.13
CA ASP A 150 7.79 -3.54 25.74
C ASP A 150 6.77 -2.46 25.33
N LEU A 151 6.63 -2.23 24.03
CA LEU A 151 5.53 -1.46 23.44
C LEU A 151 4.47 -2.39 22.86
N VAL A 152 3.20 -2.05 23.07
CA VAL A 152 2.06 -2.79 22.51
C VAL A 152 1.14 -1.86 21.73
N VAL A 153 0.61 -2.34 20.61
CA VAL A 153 -0.35 -1.57 19.80
C VAL A 153 -1.64 -1.38 20.61
N SER A 154 -2.05 -0.12 20.80
CA SER A 154 -3.30 0.24 21.48
C SER A 154 -4.44 0.48 20.50
N LYS A 155 -4.16 1.16 19.38
CA LYS A 155 -5.11 1.36 18.29
C LYS A 155 -4.37 1.67 16.99
N THR A 156 -5.05 1.43 15.89
CA THR A 156 -4.62 1.81 14.55
C THR A 156 -5.61 2.78 13.94
N ILE A 157 -5.10 3.85 13.35
CA ILE A 157 -5.91 4.88 12.69
C ILE A 157 -5.51 4.87 11.23
N GLY A 158 -6.43 4.44 10.37
CA GLY A 158 -6.25 4.54 8.94
C GLY A 158 -7.11 5.65 8.33
N THR A 159 -6.69 6.10 7.15
CA THR A 159 -7.44 7.07 6.35
C THR A 159 -8.68 6.42 5.76
N ASP A 160 -9.84 7.07 5.96
CA ASP A 160 -11.06 6.69 5.25
C ASP A 160 -10.92 6.97 3.74
N ILE A 161 -11.12 5.93 2.93
CA ILE A 161 -10.89 5.98 1.49
C ILE A 161 -12.15 6.49 0.81
N GLN A 162 -12.01 7.61 0.11
CA GLN A 162 -13.04 8.25 -0.68
C GLN A 162 -13.13 7.57 -2.04
N TRP A 163 -13.68 6.35 -2.05
CA TRP A 163 -13.89 5.57 -3.26
C TRP A 163 -14.77 6.30 -4.28
N LYS A 164 -14.36 6.27 -5.55
CA LYS A 164 -15.20 6.70 -6.66
C LYS A 164 -16.32 5.68 -6.88
N GLU A 165 -17.38 6.09 -7.57
CA GLU A 165 -18.56 5.27 -7.78
C GLU A 165 -18.21 3.91 -8.43
N GLY A 166 -18.62 2.82 -7.78
CA GLY A 166 -18.37 1.45 -8.25
C GLY A 166 -16.93 0.95 -8.10
N MET A 167 -16.03 1.74 -7.51
CA MET A 167 -14.60 1.43 -7.42
C MET A 167 -14.13 0.99 -6.02
N ASP A 168 -15.05 0.75 -5.08
CA ASP A 168 -14.72 0.26 -3.74
C ASP A 168 -14.18 -1.16 -3.80
N LEU A 169 -12.85 -1.29 -3.71
CA LEU A 169 -12.14 -2.57 -3.79
C LEU A 169 -12.33 -3.46 -2.55
N THR A 170 -12.87 -2.90 -1.46
CA THR A 170 -13.09 -3.64 -0.20
C THR A 170 -14.45 -4.33 -0.16
N LYS A 171 -15.31 -4.09 -1.16
CA LYS A 171 -16.68 -4.61 -1.23
C LYS A 171 -16.98 -5.19 -2.61
N SER A 172 -17.89 -6.15 -2.65
CA SER A 172 -18.48 -6.60 -3.91
C SER A 172 -20.00 -6.56 -3.85
N ILE A 173 -20.61 -6.19 -4.98
CA ILE A 173 -22.06 -6.07 -5.12
C ILE A 173 -22.57 -7.23 -5.96
N ARG A 174 -23.36 -8.11 -5.34
CA ARG A 174 -24.09 -9.17 -6.05
C ARG A 174 -25.52 -8.72 -6.31
N ILE A 175 -25.90 -8.65 -7.58
CA ILE A 175 -27.24 -8.27 -8.00
C ILE A 175 -28.05 -9.53 -8.28
N SER A 176 -29.09 -9.78 -7.48
CA SER A 176 -30.01 -10.90 -7.65
C SER A 176 -31.40 -10.40 -8.06
N LYS A 177 -31.96 -10.98 -9.13
CA LYS A 177 -33.33 -10.68 -9.56
C LYS A 177 -34.27 -11.69 -8.90
N GLN A 178 -35.11 -11.20 -7.99
CA GLN A 178 -36.17 -11.99 -7.38
C GLN A 178 -37.48 -11.70 -8.09
N ARG A 179 -38.09 -12.74 -8.67
CA ARG A 179 -39.43 -12.66 -9.24
C ARG A 179 -40.44 -13.16 -8.23
N ASN A 180 -41.42 -12.33 -7.89
CA ASN A 180 -42.55 -12.76 -7.09
C ASN A 180 -43.40 -13.75 -7.90
N ILE A 181 -43.52 -14.98 -7.39
CA ILE A 181 -44.19 -16.08 -8.09
C ILE A 181 -45.69 -15.77 -8.31
N ARG A 182 -46.31 -15.02 -7.39
CA ARG A 182 -47.75 -14.71 -7.42
C ARG A 182 -48.07 -13.46 -8.25
N THR A 183 -47.31 -12.38 -8.07
CA THR A 183 -47.57 -11.09 -8.75
C THR A 183 -46.79 -10.91 -10.05
N LYS A 184 -45.88 -11.83 -10.38
CA LYS A 184 -44.93 -11.76 -11.52
C LYS A 184 -43.99 -10.54 -11.52
N GLU A 185 -44.09 -9.66 -10.52
CA GLU A 185 -43.18 -8.51 -10.35
C GLU A 185 -41.75 -8.96 -10.11
N VAL A 186 -40.79 -8.28 -10.74
CA VAL A 186 -39.36 -8.55 -10.58
C VAL A 186 -38.74 -7.43 -9.74
N ARG A 187 -38.17 -7.80 -8.60
CA ARG A 187 -37.36 -6.92 -7.74
C ARG A 187 -35.89 -7.24 -7.93
N VAL A 188 -35.05 -6.21 -7.92
CA VAL A 188 -33.60 -6.34 -7.98
C VAL A 188 -33.07 -6.14 -6.56
N LEU A 189 -32.48 -7.18 -5.98
CA LEU A 189 -31.84 -7.15 -4.67
C LEU A 189 -30.33 -7.00 -4.88
N GLN A 190 -29.73 -5.97 -4.29
CA GLN A 190 -28.28 -5.82 -4.22
C GLN A 190 -27.79 -6.32 -2.87
N THR A 191 -26.91 -7.31 -2.88
CA THR A 191 -26.24 -7.83 -1.68
C THR A 191 -24.80 -7.37 -1.72
N ILE A 192 -24.39 -6.58 -0.72
CA ILE A 192 -23.02 -6.10 -0.56
C ILE A 192 -22.29 -7.08 0.36
N SER A 193 -21.17 -7.63 -0.09
CA SER A 193 -20.28 -8.48 0.71
C SER A 193 -18.92 -7.82 0.89
N GLU A 194 -18.33 -7.97 2.07
CA GLU A 194 -16.94 -7.58 2.31
C GLU A 194 -15.99 -8.50 1.55
N GLU A 195 -14.99 -7.91 0.92
CA GLU A 195 -13.95 -8.63 0.20
C GLU A 195 -12.60 -8.49 0.89
N LYS A 196 -11.73 -9.47 0.69
CA LYS A 196 -10.30 -9.30 0.99
C LYS A 196 -9.73 -8.28 0.00
N SER A 197 -8.98 -7.30 0.48
CA SER A 197 -8.26 -6.31 -0.34
C SER A 197 -7.13 -5.75 0.50
N PHE A 198 -6.01 -5.40 -0.13
CA PHE A 198 -4.92 -4.68 0.53
C PHE A 198 -5.41 -3.38 1.18
N PHE A 199 -6.37 -2.68 0.58
CA PHE A 199 -6.86 -1.39 1.10
C PHE A 199 -7.62 -1.48 2.42
N ARG A 200 -8.03 -2.69 2.85
CA ARG A 200 -8.51 -2.92 4.24
C ARG A 200 -7.43 -2.68 5.29
N PHE A 201 -6.17 -2.63 4.89
CA PHE A 201 -5.07 -2.15 5.74
C PHE A 201 -5.34 -0.75 6.29
N PHE A 202 -6.09 0.11 5.59
CA PHE A 202 -6.43 1.45 6.05
C PHE A 202 -7.71 1.52 6.91
N ASP A 203 -8.32 0.39 7.26
CA ASP A 203 -9.43 0.39 8.20
C ASP A 203 -8.95 0.82 9.60
N PHE A 204 -9.80 1.54 10.32
CA PHE A 204 -9.59 1.83 11.73
C PHE A 204 -9.76 0.55 12.56
N THR A 205 -8.87 0.31 13.53
CA THR A 205 -9.00 -0.81 14.47
C THR A 205 -8.55 -0.39 15.86
N GLU A 206 -9.43 -0.50 16.85
CA GLU A 206 -9.12 -0.22 18.25
C GLU A 206 -9.09 -1.53 19.05
N VAL A 207 -8.11 -1.67 19.94
CA VAL A 207 -8.07 -2.81 20.86
C VAL A 207 -9.16 -2.62 21.92
N PRO A 208 -10.17 -3.49 21.99
CA PRO A 208 -11.27 -3.32 22.94
C PRO A 208 -10.78 -3.46 24.38
N SER A 209 -11.49 -2.82 25.32
CA SER A 209 -11.21 -3.01 26.75
C SER A 209 -11.46 -4.46 27.19
N PRO A 210 -10.85 -4.94 28.30
CA PRO A 210 -11.08 -6.30 28.79
C PRO A 210 -12.56 -6.66 29.00
N LYS A 211 -13.39 -5.69 29.39
CA LYS A 211 -14.84 -5.88 29.51
C LYS A 211 -15.50 -6.04 28.15
N ALA A 212 -15.11 -5.23 27.17
CA ALA A 212 -15.65 -5.31 25.81
C ALA A 212 -15.25 -6.61 25.11
N MET A 213 -14.01 -7.08 25.29
CA MET A 213 -13.55 -8.39 24.79
C MET A 213 -14.40 -9.53 25.34
N LYS A 214 -14.72 -9.51 26.64
CA LYS A 214 -15.61 -10.52 27.25
C LYS A 214 -17.01 -10.53 26.65
N ILE A 215 -17.52 -9.36 26.21
CA ILE A 215 -18.85 -9.24 25.58
C ILE A 215 -18.81 -9.71 24.12
N MET A 216 -17.73 -9.43 23.39
CA MET A 216 -17.55 -9.87 22.00
C MET A 216 -17.42 -11.39 21.87
N GLY A 217 -17.00 -12.07 22.93
CA GLY A 217 -16.75 -13.51 22.91
C GLY A 217 -15.33 -13.84 22.45
N GLU A 218 -14.90 -15.06 22.78
CA GLU A 218 -13.50 -15.47 22.61
C GLU A 218 -13.10 -15.60 21.13
N ASP A 219 -14.00 -16.10 20.28
CA ASP A 219 -13.74 -16.29 18.85
C ASP A 219 -13.56 -14.95 18.11
N ASP A 220 -14.47 -14.00 18.32
CA ASP A 220 -14.39 -12.67 17.70
C ASP A 220 -13.18 -11.89 18.20
N THR A 221 -12.87 -12.02 19.50
CA THR A 221 -11.67 -11.43 20.10
C THR A 221 -10.40 -12.01 19.46
N ARG A 222 -10.35 -13.33 19.26
CA ARG A 222 -9.22 -14.01 18.63
C ARG A 222 -9.03 -13.58 17.18
N GLU A 223 -10.10 -13.51 16.39
CA GLU A 223 -10.01 -13.07 14.99
C GLU A 223 -9.58 -11.60 14.88
N LEU A 224 -10.06 -10.73 15.78
CA LEU A 224 -9.63 -9.34 15.87
C LEU A 224 -8.12 -9.23 16.11
N PHE A 225 -7.58 -9.96 17.09
CA PHE A 225 -6.14 -9.94 17.38
C PHE A 225 -5.30 -10.54 16.24
N LYS A 226 -5.80 -11.58 15.58
CA LYS A 226 -5.14 -12.17 14.41
C LYS A 226 -5.04 -11.16 13.27
N ARG A 227 -6.13 -10.44 12.98
CA ARG A 227 -6.14 -9.36 12.00
C ARG A 227 -5.17 -8.24 12.38
N LEU A 228 -5.22 -7.75 13.61
CA LEU A 228 -4.37 -6.67 14.09
C LEU A 228 -2.87 -7.04 14.04
N SER A 229 -2.54 -8.29 14.38
CA SER A 229 -1.19 -8.84 14.23
C SER A 229 -0.72 -8.78 12.79
N ALA A 230 -1.52 -9.30 11.85
CA ALA A 230 -1.16 -9.31 10.43
C ALA A 230 -0.99 -7.89 9.87
N GLU A 231 -1.85 -6.95 10.27
CA GLU A 231 -1.70 -5.53 9.92
C GLU A 231 -0.38 -4.95 10.48
N TYR A 232 -0.05 -5.25 11.72
CA TYR A 232 1.20 -4.78 12.32
C TYR A 232 2.43 -5.37 11.63
N ASP A 233 2.42 -6.66 11.31
CA ASP A 233 3.52 -7.32 10.61
C ASP A 233 3.76 -6.69 9.23
N ILE A 234 2.71 -6.43 8.46
CA ILE A 234 2.79 -5.69 7.19
C ILE A 234 3.39 -4.30 7.42
N ALA A 235 2.97 -3.60 8.45
CA ALA A 235 3.48 -2.27 8.76
C ALA A 235 4.97 -2.28 9.15
N MET A 236 5.43 -3.32 9.85
CA MET A 236 6.86 -3.52 10.14
C MET A 236 7.66 -3.76 8.86
N ILE A 237 7.19 -4.63 7.98
CA ILE A 237 7.85 -4.90 6.69
C ILE A 237 8.00 -3.62 5.89
N LEU A 238 6.92 -2.84 5.80
CA LEU A 238 6.93 -1.57 5.08
C LEU A 238 7.97 -0.61 5.66
N ARG A 239 7.94 -0.42 6.99
CA ARG A 239 8.80 0.53 7.70
C ARG A 239 10.28 0.10 7.73
N ASP A 240 10.55 -1.19 7.93
CA ASP A 240 11.88 -1.70 8.31
C ASP A 240 12.64 -2.29 7.11
N LEU A 241 11.92 -2.80 6.11
CA LEU A 241 12.51 -3.48 4.95
C LEU A 241 12.23 -2.73 3.65
N ILE A 242 10.96 -2.54 3.29
CA ILE A 242 10.55 -2.03 1.98
C ILE A 242 11.00 -0.57 1.80
N ILE A 243 10.63 0.34 2.69
CA ILE A 243 10.96 1.76 2.53
C ILE A 243 12.47 2.01 2.50
N PRO A 244 13.29 1.41 3.40
CA PRO A 244 14.73 1.61 3.38
C PRO A 244 15.44 0.95 2.20
N ARG A 245 14.94 -0.20 1.70
CA ARG A 245 15.63 -1.02 0.70
C ARG A 245 14.93 -1.09 -0.65
N ALA A 246 13.94 -0.23 -0.90
CA ALA A 246 13.06 -0.30 -2.07
C ALA A 246 13.81 -0.44 -3.40
N VAL A 247 14.92 0.28 -3.59
CA VAL A 247 15.71 0.23 -4.84
C VAL A 247 16.36 -1.14 -5.02
N ASN A 248 16.99 -1.68 -3.98
CA ASN A 248 17.65 -2.99 -4.05
C ASN A 248 16.64 -4.12 -4.27
N ILE A 249 15.48 -4.02 -3.62
CA ILE A 249 14.37 -4.97 -3.78
C ILE A 249 13.81 -4.90 -5.21
N TYR A 250 13.61 -3.69 -5.74
CA TYR A 250 13.16 -3.52 -7.13
C TYR A 250 14.13 -4.17 -8.12
N LEU A 251 15.43 -3.93 -7.94
CA LEU A 251 16.50 -4.49 -8.78
C LEU A 251 16.72 -6.00 -8.56
N GLY A 252 16.08 -6.60 -7.56
CA GLY A 252 16.27 -8.01 -7.21
C GLY A 252 17.63 -8.34 -6.61
N ILE A 253 18.37 -7.34 -6.12
CA ILE A 253 19.67 -7.50 -5.46
C ILE A 253 19.46 -8.08 -4.05
N GLU A 254 18.38 -7.66 -3.39
CA GLU A 254 17.95 -8.20 -2.10
C GLU A 254 16.59 -8.87 -2.28
N ALA A 255 16.40 -10.02 -1.61
CA ALA A 255 15.07 -10.59 -1.48
C ALA A 255 14.19 -9.61 -0.69
N GLY A 256 12.97 -9.39 -1.18
CA GLY A 256 11.97 -8.61 -0.44
C GLY A 256 11.38 -9.36 0.75
N GLU A 257 11.89 -10.55 1.06
CA GLU A 257 11.41 -11.40 2.13
C GLU A 257 12.15 -11.05 3.42
N SER A 258 11.42 -10.73 4.49
CA SER A 258 12.05 -10.81 5.81
C SER A 258 12.25 -12.29 6.11
N ALA A 259 13.49 -12.73 6.33
CA ALA A 259 13.77 -14.07 6.81
C ALA A 259 12.86 -14.35 8.02
N SER A 260 11.88 -15.24 7.86
CA SER A 260 11.26 -15.88 8.99
C SER A 260 12.37 -16.71 9.62
N GLU A 261 12.84 -16.31 10.79
CA GLU A 261 13.58 -17.22 11.65
C GLU A 261 12.61 -18.35 12.01
N GLU A 262 12.52 -19.37 11.13
CA GLU A 262 12.16 -20.71 11.57
C GLU A 262 13.27 -21.11 12.53
N SER A 263 13.02 -20.88 13.82
CA SER A 263 13.72 -21.58 14.88
C SER A 263 13.47 -23.07 14.64
N SER A 264 14.40 -23.69 13.94
CA SER A 264 14.61 -25.13 13.97
C SER A 264 14.95 -25.51 15.40
N GLU A 265 13.94 -25.73 16.23
CA GLU A 265 14.06 -26.65 17.34
C GLU A 265 13.86 -28.06 16.74
N GLU A 266 14.94 -28.57 16.16
CA GLU A 266 15.16 -30.02 16.10
C GLU A 266 15.76 -30.45 17.45
N ASP A 267 15.18 -31.53 17.98
CA ASP A 267 15.51 -32.37 19.15
C ASP A 267 15.06 -31.95 20.56
#